data_AF-A0A959H9V3-F1
#
_entry.id   AF-A0A959H9V3-F1
#
_cell.length_a   1.000
_cell.length_b   1.000
_cell.length_c   1.000
_cell.angle_alpha   90.00
_cell.angle_beta   90.00
_cell.angle_gamma   90.00
#
_symmetry.space_group_name_H-M   'P 1'
#
loop_
_entity.id
_entity.type
_entity.pdbx_description
1 polymer ?
#
loop_
_entity_poly.entity_id
_entity_poly.type
_entity_poly.pdbx_seq_one_letter_code
_entity_poly.pdbx_strand_id
1 'polypeptide(L)' 'MHKVVIIDGCRTPFLRSGTDYMDLMSYQLGAYAIKGLLTQTGLDPKLVDKVVMGNVI' A
#
# COMPACT_ATOMS: atom_id res chain seq x y z
N MET A 1 16.56 -9.55 21.80
CA MET A 1 15.52 -8.84 21.01
C MET A 1 16.08 -8.51 19.64
N HIS A 2 15.30 -8.66 18.57
CA HIS A 2 15.70 -8.20 17.24
C HIS A 2 15.25 -6.75 17.05
N LYS A 3 16.08 -5.95 16.36
CA LYS A 3 15.75 -4.56 16.04
C LYS A 3 14.72 -4.55 14.91
N VAL A 4 13.63 -3.81 15.11
CA VAL A 4 12.61 -3.58 14.09
C VAL A 4 12.93 -2.26 13.39
N VAL A 5 12.87 -2.26 12.05
CA VAL A 5 13.20 -1.09 11.22
C VAL A 5 12.11 -0.89 10.17
N ILE A 6 11.90 0.38 9.78
CA ILE A 6 11.09 0.74 8.61
C ILE A 6 12.07 0.98 7.46
N ILE A 7 11.88 0.28 6.35
CA ILE A 7 12.81 0.35 5.20
C ILE A 7 12.42 1.51 4.29
N ASP A 8 11.17 1.55 3.85
CA ASP A 8 10.64 2.58 2.97
C ASP A 8 9.10 2.64 3.07
N GLY A 9 8.48 3.65 2.47
CA GLY A 9 7.04 3.82 2.43
C GLY A 9 6.57 4.57 1.18
N CYS A 10 5.39 4.19 0.68
CA CYS A 10 4.73 4.91 -0.40
C CYS A 10 3.23 5.05 -0.12
N ARG A 11 2.53 5.77 -1.00
CA ARG A 11 1.08 5.99 -0.92
C ARG A 11 0.49 6.24 -2.29
N THR A 12 -0.81 6.02 -2.43
CA THR A 12 -1.57 6.63 -3.51
C THR A 12 -1.66 8.16 -3.29
N PRO A 13 -1.80 8.97 -4.35
CA PRO A 13 -2.18 10.37 -4.21
C PRO A 13 -3.47 10.51 -3.40
N PHE A 14 -3.51 11.49 -2.48
CA PHE A 14 -4.75 11.83 -1.78
C PHE A 14 -5.60 12.74 -2.67
N LEU A 15 -6.77 12.26 -3.04
CA LEU A 15 -7.75 13.00 -3.84
C LEU A 15 -8.93 13.40 -2.98
N ARG A 16 -9.68 14.40 -3.45
CA ARG A 16 -10.93 14.80 -2.81
C ARG A 16 -11.96 13.68 -2.99
N SER A 17 -12.77 13.41 -1.96
CA SER A 17 -13.85 12.44 -2.07
C SER A 17 -14.82 12.86 -3.18
N GLY A 18 -15.27 11.87 -3.97
CA GLY A 18 -16.14 12.08 -5.11
C GLY A 18 -15.44 12.62 -6.37
N THR A 19 -14.12 12.45 -6.50
CA THR A 19 -13.38 12.76 -7.74
C THR A 19 -12.80 11.50 -8.39
N ASP A 20 -11.54 11.51 -8.84
CA ASP A 20 -10.98 10.56 -9.81
C ASP A 20 -10.83 9.11 -9.31
N TYR A 21 -11.09 8.83 -8.03
CA TYR A 21 -11.14 7.47 -7.48
C TYR A 21 -12.56 6.95 -7.25
N MET A 22 -13.61 7.67 -7.66
CA MET A 22 -15.00 7.29 -7.37
C MET A 22 -15.37 5.90 -7.90
N ASP A 23 -14.79 5.49 -9.03
CA ASP A 23 -15.04 4.18 -9.65
C ASP A 23 -14.14 3.05 -9.11
N LEU A 24 -13.34 3.34 -8.07
CA LEU A 24 -12.42 2.38 -7.46
C LEU A 24 -12.90 1.94 -6.08
N MET A 25 -12.76 0.64 -5.81
CA MET A 25 -12.96 0.08 -4.49
C MET A 25 -11.73 0.31 -3.60
N SER A 26 -11.94 0.41 -2.28
CA SER A 26 -10.87 0.66 -1.29
C SER A 26 -9.73 -0.36 -1.38
N TYR A 27 -10.02 -1.63 -1.66
CA TYR A 27 -8.99 -2.66 -1.83
C TYR A 27 -8.15 -2.48 -3.09
N GLN A 28 -8.67 -1.84 -4.15
CA GLN A 28 -7.90 -1.52 -5.36
C GLN A 28 -6.88 -0.43 -5.06
N LEU A 29 -7.28 0.60 -4.30
CA LEU A 29 -6.35 1.63 -3.82
C LEU A 29 -5.26 1.04 -2.92
N GLY A 30 -5.64 0.13 -2.01
CA GLY A 30 -4.68 -0.63 -1.20
C GLY A 30 -3.70 -1.46 -2.05
N ALA A 31 -4.20 -2.15 -3.08
CA ALA A 31 -3.37 -2.93 -4.00
C ALA A 31 -2.40 -2.03 -4.79
N TYR A 32 -2.83 -0.84 -5.22
CA TYR A 32 -1.94 0.12 -5.88
C TYR A 32 -0.84 0.63 -4.97
N ALA A 33 -1.14 0.92 -3.69
CA ALA A 33 -0.14 1.31 -2.71
C ALA A 33 0.91 0.19 -2.51
N ILE A 34 0.48 -1.06 -2.31
CA ILE A 34 1.40 -2.19 -2.14
C ILE A 34 2.25 -2.40 -3.40
N LYS A 35 1.63 -2.39 -4.59
CA LYS A 35 2.34 -2.55 -5.86
C LYS A 35 3.36 -1.43 -6.08
N GLY A 36 3.02 -0.19 -5.74
CA GLY A 36 3.93 0.95 -5.80
C GLY A 36 5.17 0.73 -4.93
N LEU A 37 4.99 0.28 -3.70
CA LEU A 37 6.08 0.00 -2.77
C LEU A 37 6.99 -1.13 -3.27
N LEU A 38 6.41 -2.24 -3.74
CA LEU A 38 7.17 -3.37 -4.30
C LEU A 38 7.97 -2.94 -5.54
N THR A 39 7.39 -2.10 -6.39
CA THR A 39 8.07 -1.58 -7.59
C THR A 39 9.22 -0.64 -7.21
N GLN A 40 9.00 0.25 -6.24
CA GLN A 40 10.01 1.21 -5.77
C GLN A 40 11.19 0.53 -5.08
N THR A 41 10.91 -0.46 -4.23
CA THR A 41 11.93 -1.15 -3.42
C THR A 41 12.59 -2.32 -4.14
N GLY A 42 11.96 -2.86 -5.20
CA GLY A 42 12.41 -4.07 -5.88
C GLY A 42 12.29 -5.34 -5.02
N LEU A 43 11.53 -5.30 -3.92
CA LEU A 43 11.35 -6.43 -3.02
C LEU A 43 10.60 -7.58 -3.72
N ASP A 44 11.14 -8.81 -3.63
CA ASP A 44 10.41 -10.01 -4.09
C ASP A 44 9.17 -10.20 -3.20
N PRO A 45 7.95 -10.17 -3.76
CA PRO A 45 6.71 -10.36 -3.00
C PRO A 45 6.66 -11.67 -2.21
N LYS A 46 7.41 -12.70 -2.62
CA LYS A 46 7.48 -14.00 -1.91
C LYS A 46 8.19 -13.93 -0.56
N LEU A 47 8.95 -12.86 -0.30
CA LEU A 47 9.63 -12.62 0.98
C LEU A 47 8.71 -11.96 2.03
N VAL A 48 7.49 -11.58 1.65
CA VAL A 48 6.54 -10.93 2.56
C VAL A 48 5.75 -12.00 3.32
N ASP A 49 6.00 -12.12 4.62
CA ASP A 49 5.30 -13.09 5.48
C ASP A 49 3.85 -12.67 5.80
N LYS A 50 3.60 -11.36 5.89
CA LYS A 50 2.30 -10.83 6.33
C LYS A 50 2.04 -9.44 5.77
N VAL A 51 0.79 -9.22 5.39
CA VAL A 51 0.25 -7.90 5.02
C VAL A 51 -0.85 -7.54 6.00
N VAL A 52 -0.80 -6.33 6.56
CA VAL A 52 -1.83 -5.80 7.45
C VAL A 52 -2.28 -4.44 6.91
N MET A 53 -3.58 -4.30 6.62
CA MET A 53 -4.17 -3.10 6.04
C MET A 53 -5.30 -2.59 6.93
N GLY A 54 -5.21 -1.35 7.38
CA GLY A 54 -6.31 -0.68 8.06
C GLY A 54 -7.32 -0.16 7.04
N ASN A 55 -8.60 -0.40 7.27
CA ASN A 55 -9.69 0.14 6.46
C ASN A 55 -10.92 0.40 7.33
N VAL A 56 -11.59 1.51 7.04
CA VAL A 56 -12.93 1.86 7.54
C VAL A 56 -13.84 2.15 6.33
N ILE A 57 -15.13 2.33 6.59
CA ILE A 57 -16.21 2.47 5.58
C ILE A 57 -15.92 3.62 4.61
#